data_AF-A0A822DIJ8-F1
#
_entry.id   AF-A0A822DIJ8-F1
#
_cell.length_a   1.000
_cell.length_b   1.000
_cell.length_c   1.000
_cell.angle_alpha   90.00
_cell.angle_beta   90.00
_cell.angle_gamma   90.00
#
_symmetry.space_group_name_H-M   'P 1'
#
loop_
_entity.id
_entity.type
_entity.pdbx_description
1 polymer ?
#
loop_
_entity_poly.entity_id
_entity_poly.type
_entity_poly.pdbx_seq_one_letter_code
_entity_poly.pdbx_strand_id
1 'polypeptide(L)' 'NGTYIYLETSTGLFGDRAHLISPLYRKSSKTCMFTFWYHMFGNTINTLNIHVRAGGVDTLIWSLQG' A
#
# COMPACT_ATOMS: atom_id res chain seq x y z
N ASN A 1 -16.74 -14.43 9.46
CA ASN A 1 -16.06 -14.52 8.15
C ASN A 1 -15.57 -13.14 7.75
N GLY A 2 -14.25 -12.99 7.60
CA GLY A 2 -13.61 -11.77 7.13
C GLY A 2 -12.63 -12.11 5.99
N THR A 3 -12.31 -11.11 5.16
CA THR A 3 -11.37 -11.24 4.05
C THR A 3 -10.33 -10.14 4.14
N TYR A 4 -9.12 -10.41 3.62
CA TYR A 4 -8.03 -9.46 3.54
C TYR A 4 -7.23 -9.72 2.27
N ILE A 5 -6.45 -8.72 1.85
CA ILE A 5 -5.56 -8.84 0.70
C ILE A 5 -4.23 -9.43 1.20
N TYR A 6 -3.76 -10.46 0.52
CA TYR A 6 -2.53 -11.16 0.85
C TYR A 6 -1.52 -11.06 -0.30
N LEU A 7 -0.25 -10.90 0.05
CA LEU A 7 0.86 -10.92 -0.89
C LEU A 7 1.88 -11.95 -0.39
N GLU A 8 2.12 -12.98 -1.20
CA GLU A 8 3.16 -13.99 -0.95
C GLU A 8 4.53 -13.39 -1.31
N THR A 9 5.44 -13.31 -0.34
CA THR A 9 6.77 -12.70 -0.53
C THR A 9 7.91 -13.71 -0.54
N SER A 10 7.65 -14.99 -0.22
CA SER A 10 8.71 -16.00 -0.07
C SER A 10 9.28 -16.53 -1.39
N THR A 11 8.58 -16.33 -2.51
CA THR A 11 8.93 -16.92 -3.82
C THR A 11 9.29 -15.89 -4.89
N GLY A 12 9.19 -14.59 -4.59
CA GLY A 12 9.53 -13.49 -5.50
C GLY A 12 11.02 -13.13 -5.50
N LEU A 13 11.43 -12.29 -6.46
CA LEU A 13 12.78 -11.72 -6.50
C LEU A 13 12.85 -10.44 -5.67
N PHE A 14 14.04 -10.14 -5.15
CA PHE A 14 14.27 -8.88 -4.46
C PHE A 14 14.03 -7.70 -5.42
N GLY A 15 13.11 -6.81 -5.03
CA GLY A 15 12.72 -5.65 -5.82
C GLY A 15 11.42 -5.82 -6.63
N ASP A 16 10.84 -7.03 -6.65
CA ASP A 16 9.50 -7.23 -7.17
C ASP A 16 8.49 -6.40 -6.37
N ARG A 17 7.50 -5.83 -7.08
CA ARG A 17 6.49 -4.96 -6.48
C ARG A 17 5.10 -5.33 -6.98
N ALA A 18 4.16 -5.45 -6.04
CA ALA A 18 2.74 -5.49 -6.33
C ALA A 18 2.11 -4.12 -6.04
N HIS A 19 1.24 -3.67 -6.93
CA HIS A 19 0.51 -2.41 -6.79
C HIS A 19 -0.98 -2.69 -6.65
N LEU A 20 -1.55 -2.27 -5.52
CA LEU A 20 -3.00 -2.17 -5.35
C LEU A 20 -3.41 -0.72 -5.61
N ILE A 21 -4.23 -0.52 -6.64
CA ILE A 21 -4.68 0.82 -7.06
C ILE A 21 -6.14 0.97 -6.66
N SER A 22 -6.45 2.01 -5.88
CA SER A 22 -7.81 2.36 -5.53
C SER A 22 -8.58 2.97 -6.71
N PRO A 23 -9.92 3.02 -6.64
CA PRO A 23 -10.69 3.87 -7.53
C PRO A 23 -10.28 5.35 -7.41
N LEU A 24 -10.59 6.14 -8.43
CA LEU A 24 -10.39 7.58 -8.37
C LEU A 24 -11.35 8.22 -7.36
N TYR A 25 -10.81 8.76 -6.27
CA TYR A 25 -11.58 9.56 -5.32
C TYR A 25 -11.57 11.04 -5.71
N ARG A 26 -12.75 11.63 -5.87
CA ARG A 26 -12.87 13.08 -6.07
C ARG A 26 -12.64 13.80 -4.74
N LYS A 27 -11.85 14.87 -4.77
CA LYS A 27 -11.60 15.71 -3.60
C LYS A 27 -12.91 16.32 -3.10
N SER A 28 -13.37 15.89 -1.93
CA SER A 28 -14.58 16.41 -1.27
C SER A 28 -14.29 17.41 -0.16
N SER A 29 -13.04 17.47 0.34
CA SER A 29 -12.61 18.34 1.44
C SER A 29 -11.17 18.80 1.28
N LYS A 30 -10.74 19.77 2.11
CA LYS A 30 -9.34 20.22 2.20
C LYS A 30 -8.41 19.12 2.72
N THR A 31 -8.92 18.25 3.59
CA THR A 31 -8.20 17.14 4.20
C THR A 31 -8.89 15.81 3.87
N CYS A 32 -8.10 14.76 3.73
CA CYS A 32 -8.56 13.39 3.57
C CYS A 32 -7.84 12.51 4.58
N MET A 33 -8.53 11.52 5.14
CA MET A 33 -7.97 10.56 6.08
C MET A 33 -8.08 9.17 5.49
N PHE A 34 -6.97 8.42 5.52
CA PHE A 34 -6.91 7.03 5.10
C PHE A 34 -6.44 6.19 6.30
N THR A 35 -7.22 5.18 6.66
CA THR A 35 -6.90 4.24 7.73
C THR A 35 -7.01 2.82 7.18
N PHE A 36 -6.10 1.95 7.61
CA PHE A 36 -6.06 0.56 7.19
C PHE A 36 -5.38 -0.28 8.26
N TRP A 37 -5.65 -1.59 8.23
CA TRP A 37 -4.96 -2.58 9.04
C TRP A 37 -3.90 -3.28 8.18
N TYR A 38 -2.80 -3.67 8.81
CA TYR A 38 -1.73 -4.42 8.16
C TYR A 38 -1.20 -5.51 9.10
N HIS A 39 -0.60 -6.54 8.52
CA HIS A 39 0.14 -7.56 9.24
C HIS A 39 1.41 -7.89 8.43
N MET A 40 2.56 -7.50 8.98
CA MET A 40 3.86 -7.60 8.33
C MET A 40 4.81 -8.36 9.25
N PHE A 41 4.62 -9.68 9.37
CA PHE A 41 5.50 -10.56 10.13
C PHE A 41 6.15 -11.64 9.24
N GLY A 42 7.47 -11.69 9.19
CA GLY A 42 8.25 -12.71 8.48
C GLY A 42 9.51 -12.16 7.82
N ASN A 43 10.54 -13.00 7.66
CA ASN A 43 11.88 -12.56 7.23
C ASN A 43 11.97 -12.09 5.78
N THR A 44 11.01 -12.48 4.93
CA THR A 44 10.94 -12.08 3.52
C THR A 44 10.07 -10.85 3.31
N ILE A 45 9.45 -10.34 4.38
CA ILE A 45 8.63 -9.14 4.29
C ILE A 45 9.54 -7.92 4.17
N ASN A 46 9.20 -7.08 3.20
CA ASN A 46 9.98 -5.90 2.86
C ASN A 46 9.15 -4.65 3.20
N THR A 47 9.12 -3.67 2.30
CA THR A 47 8.44 -2.39 2.52
C THR A 47 7.00 -2.38 2.01
N LEU A 48 6.07 -1.86 2.80
CA LEU A 48 4.75 -1.43 2.36
C LEU A 48 4.71 0.10 2.25
N ASN A 49 4.42 0.60 1.04
CA ASN A 49 4.33 2.02 0.75
C ASN A 49 2.91 2.43 0.38
N ILE A 50 2.45 3.56 0.94
CA ILE A 50 1.19 4.20 0.55
C ILE A 50 1.50 5.49 -0.19
N HIS A 51 0.97 5.59 -1.42
CA HIS A 51 1.10 6.75 -2.27
C HIS A 51 -0.25 7.42 -2.49
N VAL A 52 -0.23 8.75 -2.64
CA VAL A 52 -1.35 9.51 -3.19
C VAL A 52 -1.01 9.87 -4.63
N ARG A 53 -1.87 9.45 -5.56
CA ARG A 53 -1.77 9.83 -6.97
C ARG A 53 -2.64 11.04 -7.25
N ALA A 54 -2.04 12.17 -7.66
CA ALA A 54 -2.76 13.37 -8.05
C ALA A 54 -2.15 13.97 -9.32
N GLY A 55 -2.97 14.24 -10.35
CA GLY A 55 -2.48 14.78 -11.62
C GLY A 55 -1.47 13.89 -12.34
N GLY A 56 -1.53 12.57 -12.12
CA GLY A 56 -0.57 11.60 -12.67
C GLY A 56 0.74 11.46 -11.88
N VAL A 57 0.92 12.20 -10.79
CA VAL A 57 2.11 12.14 -9.94
C VAL A 57 1.81 11.31 -8.69
N ASP A 58 2.67 10.34 -8.39
CA ASP A 58 2.65 9.57 -7.15
C ASP A 58 3.51 10.24 -6.09
N THR A 59 2.90 10.57 -4.95
CA THR A 59 3.59 11.09 -3.78
C THR A 59 3.54 10.06 -2.67
N LEU A 60 4.70 9.62 -2.16
CA LEU A 60 4.79 8.73 -1.00
C LEU A 60 4.32 9.49 0.25
N ILE A 61 3.28 8.98 0.93
CA ILE A 61 2.73 9.61 2.14
C ILE A 61 2.95 8.78 3.41
N TRP A 62 3.24 7.49 3.26
CA TRP A 62 3.54 6.60 4.37
C TRP A 62 4.35 5.40 3.90
N SER A 63 5.27 4.93 4.74
CA SER A 63 6.10 3.76 4.48
C SER A 63 6.32 2.99 5.78
N LEU A 64 6.27 1.67 5.70
CA LEU A 64 6.65 0.76 6.78
C LEU A 64 7.57 -0.31 6.26
N GLN A 65 8.69 -0.49 6.96
CA GLN A 65 9.61 -1.60 6.77
C GLN A 65 9.26 -2.70 7.79
N GLY A 66 9.09 -3.93 7.31
CA GLY A 66 8.80 -5.12 8.13
C GLY A 66 10.01 -5.68 8.84
#